data_AF-A0A956DNQ4-F1
#
_entry.id   AF-A0A956DNQ4-F1
#
_cell.length_a   1.000
_cell.length_b   1.000
_cell.length_c   1.000
_cell.angle_alpha   90.00
_cell.angle_beta   90.00
_cell.angle_gamma   90.00
#
_symmetry.space_group_name_H-M   'P 1'
#
loop_
_entity.id
_entity.type
_entity.pdbx_description
1 polymer ?
#
loop_
_entity_poly.entity_id
_entity_poly.type
_entity_poly.pdbx_seq_one_letter_code
_entity_poly.pdbx_strand_id
1 'polypeptide(L)'
;TPAYMAPEQLVGAAIDARADQFAFCVSLHEALLGRRPYEGSSSEEIRANMMQRRRVPIGASCPAEVRKVLERGLEVDPQMRFASLGDLLDELRLAVAHEGELHIQVHTACQAFFAVMHVLSSLCLAHDITGSPRETAASAAPTVSSDATAGQLLLGFIGIAWGTTVLTFLVSGVIWAAVNALGLWRRQAWARKSTMIYAVMGIASLIGIPYAIYALWSLRLPGVKGAFELAARRRR
;
A
#
# COMPACT_ATOMS: atom_id res chain seq x y z
N THR A 1 -0.11 0.23 38.49
CA THR A 1 -0.01 -1.21 38.81
C THR A 1 1.41 -1.67 38.54
N PRO A 2 2.06 -2.44 39.43
CA PRO A 2 3.47 -2.86 39.30
C PRO A 2 3.80 -3.57 37.97
N ALA A 3 2.79 -4.21 37.39
CA ALA A 3 2.80 -4.85 36.08
C ALA A 3 3.31 -4.00 34.90
N TYR A 4 3.21 -2.67 34.97
CA TYR A 4 3.63 -1.73 33.91
C TYR A 4 4.75 -0.81 34.34
N MET A 5 5.20 -0.91 35.60
CA MET A 5 6.28 -0.07 36.11
C MET A 5 7.59 -0.44 35.43
N ALA A 6 8.39 0.58 35.13
CA ALA A 6 9.74 0.38 34.65
C ALA A 6 10.64 -0.19 35.76
N PRO A 7 11.69 -0.96 35.42
CA PRO A 7 12.59 -1.57 36.40
C PRO A 7 13.17 -0.56 37.40
N GLU A 8 13.53 0.63 36.94
CA GLU A 8 14.04 1.73 37.76
C GLU A 8 13.03 2.22 38.81
N GLN A 9 11.73 2.17 38.51
CA GLN A 9 10.66 2.53 39.45
C GLN A 9 10.51 1.48 40.55
N LEU A 10 10.70 0.19 40.20
CA LEU A 10 10.58 -0.92 41.15
C LEU A 10 11.72 -0.97 42.17
N VAL A 11 12.88 -0.38 41.84
CA VAL A 11 14.06 -0.32 42.73
C VAL A 11 14.25 1.05 43.38
N GLY A 12 13.38 2.02 43.10
CA GLY A 12 13.49 3.38 43.64
C GLY A 12 14.69 4.18 43.11
N ALA A 13 15.15 3.87 41.89
CA ALA A 13 16.22 4.62 41.23
C ALA A 13 15.69 5.96 40.67
N ALA A 14 16.58 6.76 40.06
CA ALA A 14 16.18 7.98 39.38
C ALA A 14 15.22 7.66 38.22
N ILE A 15 14.09 8.36 38.18
CA ILE A 15 13.01 8.16 37.19
C ILE A 15 13.02 9.37 36.25
N ASP A 16 13.02 9.11 34.95
CA ASP A 16 12.81 10.12 33.90
C ASP A 16 11.67 9.68 32.95
N ALA A 17 11.46 10.43 31.87
CA ALA A 17 10.41 10.15 30.88
C ALA A 17 10.53 8.78 30.18
N ARG A 18 11.67 8.07 30.32
CA ARG A 18 11.85 6.72 29.76
C ARG A 18 11.11 5.66 30.57
N ALA A 19 10.72 5.95 31.81
CA ALA A 19 9.85 5.07 32.57
C ALA A 19 8.45 4.99 31.92
N ASP A 20 7.90 6.13 31.50
CA ASP A 20 6.62 6.18 30.76
C ASP A 20 6.72 5.46 29.41
N GLN A 21 7.88 5.56 28.76
CA GLN A 21 8.16 4.83 27.52
C GLN A 21 8.12 3.30 27.74
N PHE A 22 8.71 2.81 28.82
CA PHE A 22 8.66 1.39 29.16
C PHE A 22 7.21 0.95 29.41
N ALA A 23 6.46 1.71 30.22
CA ALA A 23 5.05 1.44 30.50
C ALA A 23 4.22 1.39 29.21
N PHE A 24 4.42 2.35 28.30
CA PHE A 24 3.79 2.35 26.97
C PHE A 24 4.10 1.07 26.20
N CYS A 25 5.35 0.62 26.18
CA CYS A 25 5.74 -0.60 25.50
C CYS A 25 5.14 -1.86 26.14
N VAL A 26 5.02 -1.92 27.47
CA VAL A 26 4.31 -3.02 28.15
C VAL A 26 2.85 -3.06 27.71
N SER A 27 2.16 -1.91 27.69
CA SER A 27 0.77 -1.82 27.24
C SER A 27 0.61 -2.19 25.76
N LEU A 28 1.53 -1.75 24.90
CA LEU A 28 1.50 -2.10 23.48
C LEU A 28 1.73 -3.60 23.26
N HIS A 29 2.67 -4.20 23.99
CA HIS A 29 2.91 -5.64 23.94
C HIS A 29 1.66 -6.43 24.33
N GLU A 30 0.99 -6.01 25.42
CA GLU A 30 -0.26 -6.62 25.86
C GLU A 30 -1.38 -6.44 24.84
N ALA A 31 -1.53 -5.27 24.24
CA ALA A 31 -2.51 -5.04 23.19
C ALA A 31 -2.28 -5.92 21.94
N LEU A 32 -1.01 -6.22 21.61
CA LEU A 32 -0.65 -7.03 20.45
C LEU A 32 -0.76 -8.53 20.71
N LEU A 33 -0.41 -9.00 21.91
CA LEU A 33 -0.30 -10.43 22.21
C LEU A 33 -1.33 -10.95 23.21
N GLY A 34 -2.18 -10.06 23.75
CA GLY A 34 -3.16 -10.38 24.80
C GLY A 34 -2.55 -10.67 26.17
N ARG A 35 -1.24 -10.51 26.33
CA ARG A 35 -0.49 -10.79 27.57
C ARG A 35 0.70 -9.86 27.73
N ARG A 36 1.06 -9.58 28.98
CA ARG A 36 2.17 -8.70 29.33
C ARG A 36 3.53 -9.35 28.98
N PRO A 37 4.56 -8.55 28.68
CA PRO A 37 5.89 -9.08 28.42
C PRO A 37 6.47 -9.80 29.64
N TYR A 38 6.22 -9.28 30.85
CA TYR A 38 6.69 -9.86 32.10
C TYR A 38 5.48 -10.23 32.97
N GLU A 39 5.33 -11.54 33.21
CA GLU A 39 4.29 -12.08 34.07
C GLU A 39 4.84 -12.36 35.48
N GLY A 40 3.94 -12.52 36.45
CA GLY A 40 4.27 -12.81 37.83
C GLY A 40 3.09 -12.56 38.76
N SER A 41 3.05 -13.34 39.84
CA SER A 41 2.03 -13.29 40.90
C SER A 41 2.28 -12.18 41.93
N SER A 42 3.51 -11.64 41.97
CA SER A 42 3.91 -10.55 42.87
C SER A 42 4.82 -9.54 42.17
N SER A 43 4.94 -8.34 42.73
CA SER A 43 5.88 -7.30 42.23
C SER A 43 7.33 -7.78 42.24
N GLU A 44 7.71 -8.59 43.23
CA GLU A 44 9.04 -9.20 43.37
C GLU A 44 9.33 -10.16 42.21
N GLU A 45 8.36 -11.00 41.87
CA GLU A 45 8.47 -11.97 40.78
C GLU A 45 8.54 -11.28 39.41
N ILE A 46 7.70 -10.26 39.19
CA ILE A 46 7.74 -9.44 37.97
C ILE A 46 9.11 -8.78 37.82
N ARG A 47 9.64 -8.18 38.90
CA ARG A 47 10.98 -7.58 38.93
C ARG A 47 12.06 -8.61 38.60
N ALA A 48 12.01 -9.79 39.21
CA ALA A 48 12.97 -10.86 38.93
C ALA A 48 12.94 -11.28 37.45
N ASN A 49 11.73 -11.44 36.88
CA ASN A 49 11.56 -11.78 35.46
C ASN A 49 12.09 -10.68 34.52
N MET A 50 11.86 -9.40 34.86
CA MET A 50 12.44 -8.26 34.13
C MET A 50 13.97 -8.30 34.12
N MET A 51 14.60 -8.43 35.29
CA MET A 51 16.07 -8.44 35.44
C MET A 51 16.73 -9.65 34.77
N GLN A 52 16.05 -10.80 34.75
CA GLN A 52 16.50 -12.01 34.05
C GLN A 52 16.16 -12.00 32.56
N ARG A 53 15.56 -10.92 32.05
CA ARG A 53 15.07 -10.78 30.66
C ARG A 53 14.14 -11.94 30.23
N ARG A 54 13.43 -12.53 31.19
CA ARG A 54 12.42 -13.57 30.96
C ARG A 54 11.12 -12.92 30.53
N ARG A 55 11.08 -12.54 29.25
CA ARG A 55 9.89 -11.96 28.62
C ARG A 55 9.18 -12.97 27.75
N VAL A 56 7.87 -12.81 27.63
CA VAL A 56 7.07 -13.42 26.57
C VAL A 56 7.67 -12.98 25.22
N PRO A 57 8.01 -13.92 24.32
CA PRO A 57 8.54 -13.57 23.02
C PRO A 57 7.43 -12.98 22.14
N ILE A 58 7.78 -11.93 21.40
CA ILE A 58 6.92 -11.36 20.38
C ILE A 58 6.88 -12.37 19.21
N GLY A 59 5.68 -12.88 18.92
CA GLY A 59 5.47 -13.92 17.90
C GLY A 59 5.67 -13.43 16.47
N ALA A 60 5.75 -14.38 15.53
CA ALA A 60 5.90 -14.12 14.09
C ALA A 60 4.78 -13.27 13.46
N SER A 61 3.61 -13.20 14.11
CA SER A 61 2.48 -12.35 13.70
C SER A 61 2.74 -10.85 13.83
N CYS A 62 3.75 -10.45 14.60
CA CYS A 62 4.15 -9.05 14.70
C CYS A 62 5.25 -8.75 13.67
N PRO A 63 5.10 -7.69 12.85
CA PRO A 63 6.09 -7.26 11.88
C PRO A 63 7.48 -7.14 12.50
N ALA A 64 8.52 -7.59 11.79
CA ALA A 64 9.88 -7.65 12.31
C ALA A 64 10.38 -6.27 12.79
N GLU A 65 10.08 -5.21 12.05
CA GLU A 65 10.48 -3.85 12.41
C GLU A 65 9.73 -3.33 13.66
N VAL A 66 8.43 -3.63 13.78
CA VAL A 66 7.63 -3.26 14.97
C VAL A 66 8.17 -3.96 16.20
N ARG A 67 8.54 -5.25 16.06
CA ARG A 67 9.17 -6.03 17.11
C ARG A 67 10.48 -5.40 17.58
N LYS A 68 11.39 -5.04 16.67
CA LYS A 68 12.68 -4.41 17.04
C LYS A 68 12.48 -3.13 17.85
N VAL A 69 11.53 -2.28 17.45
CA VAL A 69 11.22 -1.03 18.15
C VAL A 69 10.64 -1.32 19.55
N LEU A 70 9.70 -2.27 19.63
CA LEU A 70 9.10 -2.68 20.90
C LEU A 70 10.13 -3.31 21.86
N GLU A 71 11.03 -4.15 21.35
CA GLU A 71 12.09 -4.78 22.14
C GLU A 71 13.07 -3.76 22.70
N ARG A 72 13.45 -2.73 21.92
CA ARG A 72 14.29 -1.63 22.38
C ARG A 72 13.59 -0.76 23.44
N GLY A 73 12.29 -0.50 23.27
CA GLY A 73 11.50 0.23 24.26
C GLY A 73 11.32 -0.52 25.59
N LEU A 74 11.41 -1.85 25.56
CA LEU A 74 11.39 -2.75 26.72
C LEU A 74 12.79 -3.05 27.30
N GLU A 75 13.84 -2.33 26.89
CA GLU A 75 15.17 -2.54 27.48
C GLU A 75 15.16 -2.22 28.98
N VAL A 76 15.85 -3.05 29.76
CA VAL A 76 15.91 -2.89 31.23
C VAL A 76 16.67 -1.63 31.60
N ASP A 77 17.79 -1.37 30.92
CA ASP A 77 18.56 -0.14 31.06
C ASP A 77 17.83 1.01 30.32
N PRO A 78 17.39 2.06 31.04
CA PRO A 78 16.76 3.22 30.42
C PRO A 78 17.61 3.83 29.31
N GLN A 79 18.95 3.85 29.45
CA GLN A 79 19.84 4.48 28.46
C GLN A 79 19.82 3.78 27.10
N MET A 80 19.54 2.47 27.09
CA MET A 80 19.43 1.67 25.86
C MET A 80 18.11 1.87 25.12
N ARG A 81 17.11 2.48 25.76
CA ARG A 81 15.83 2.85 25.14
C ARG A 81 16.00 4.07 24.21
N PHE A 82 14.91 4.58 23.64
CA PHE A 82 14.99 5.78 22.79
C PHE A 82 15.16 7.04 23.64
N ALA A 83 15.73 8.09 23.04
CA ALA A 83 15.99 9.34 23.74
C ALA A 83 14.71 9.99 24.29
N SER A 84 13.59 9.84 23.58
CA SER A 84 12.27 10.27 24.00
C SER A 84 11.16 9.31 23.57
N LEU A 85 9.96 9.48 24.14
CA LEU A 85 8.76 8.80 23.65
C LEU A 85 8.42 9.21 22.21
N GLY A 86 8.73 10.46 21.81
CA GLY A 86 8.55 10.95 20.44
C GLY A 86 9.36 10.13 19.44
N ASP A 87 10.64 9.90 19.73
CA ASP A 87 11.53 9.10 18.88
C ASP A 87 11.04 7.66 18.73
N LEU A 88 10.55 7.06 19.83
CA LEU A 88 9.95 5.72 19.79
C LEU A 88 8.71 5.69 18.87
N LEU A 89 7.83 6.68 18.99
CA LEU A 89 6.61 6.74 18.20
C LEU A 89 6.91 6.97 16.70
N ASP A 90 7.95 7.73 16.38
CA ASP A 90 8.38 7.94 15.00
C ASP A 90 8.96 6.66 14.40
N GLU A 91 9.76 5.91 15.15
CA GLU A 91 10.27 4.60 14.74
C GLU A 91 9.16 3.56 14.59
N LEU A 92 8.15 3.55 15.48
CA LEU A 92 6.97 2.70 15.31
C LEU A 92 6.19 3.04 14.04
N ARG A 93 6.03 4.33 13.71
CA ARG A 93 5.36 4.76 12.47
C ARG A 93 6.14 4.31 11.24
N LEU A 94 7.46 4.41 11.27
CA LEU A 94 8.34 3.94 10.20
C LEU A 94 8.24 2.42 10.02
N ALA A 95 8.28 1.67 11.13
CA ALA A 95 8.16 0.22 11.13
C ALA A 95 6.85 -0.25 10.50
N VAL A 96 5.71 0.39 10.85
CA VAL A 96 4.41 0.09 10.25
C VAL A 96 4.36 0.49 8.77
N ALA A 97 4.98 1.61 8.40
CA ALA A 97 5.03 2.06 7.01
C ALA A 97 5.84 1.10 6.10
N HIS A 98 6.87 0.43 6.63
CA HIS A 98 7.71 -0.49 5.87
C HIS A 98 6.91 -1.67 5.29
N GLU A 99 5.90 -2.18 6.01
CA GLU A 99 5.02 -3.23 5.47
C GLU A 99 4.18 -2.75 4.27
N GLY A 100 3.84 -1.45 4.24
CA GLY A 100 3.13 -0.86 3.11
C GLY A 100 3.99 -0.69 1.87
N GLU A 101 5.30 -0.62 2.01
CA GLU A 101 6.24 -0.24 0.95
C GLU A 101 6.23 -1.25 -0.20
N LEU A 102 6.24 -2.55 0.12
CA LEU A 102 6.16 -3.62 -0.88
C LEU A 102 4.88 -3.51 -1.72
N HIS A 103 3.73 -3.31 -1.08
CA HIS A 103 2.46 -3.15 -1.79
C HIS A 103 2.48 -1.94 -2.72
N ILE A 104 3.05 -0.81 -2.28
CA ILE A 104 3.13 0.38 -3.12
C ILE A 104 4.09 0.17 -4.30
N GLN A 105 5.19 -0.55 -4.11
CA GLN A 105 6.10 -0.94 -5.19
C GLN A 105 5.41 -1.86 -6.20
N VAL A 106 4.67 -2.87 -5.75
CA VAL A 106 3.86 -3.74 -6.62
C VAL A 106 2.86 -2.92 -7.42
N HIS A 107 2.12 -1.99 -6.79
CA HIS A 107 1.22 -1.11 -7.54
C HIS A 107 1.94 -0.24 -8.56
N THR A 108 3.08 0.35 -8.18
CA THR A 108 3.88 1.17 -9.08
C THR A 108 4.32 0.36 -10.30
N ALA A 109 4.79 -0.87 -10.09
CA ALA A 109 5.21 -1.79 -11.15
C ALA A 109 4.04 -2.21 -12.05
N CYS A 110 2.89 -2.59 -11.47
CA CYS A 110 1.70 -2.94 -12.24
C CYS A 110 1.20 -1.76 -13.08
N GLN A 111 1.21 -0.54 -12.53
CA GLN A 111 0.80 0.66 -13.28
C GLN A 111 1.78 0.98 -14.42
N ALA A 112 3.08 0.85 -14.19
CA ALA A 112 4.08 0.98 -15.24
C ALA A 112 3.90 -0.09 -16.34
N PHE A 113 3.64 -1.35 -15.95
CA PHE A 113 3.35 -2.43 -16.87
C PHE A 113 2.11 -2.14 -17.72
N PHE A 114 1.01 -1.68 -17.10
CA PHE A 114 -0.18 -1.29 -17.85
C PHE A 114 0.11 -0.13 -18.81
N ALA A 115 0.86 0.88 -18.39
CA ALA A 115 1.26 1.97 -19.29
C ALA A 115 1.99 1.43 -20.54
N VAL A 116 2.95 0.51 -20.36
CA VAL A 116 3.67 -0.14 -21.46
C VAL A 116 2.72 -0.95 -22.35
N MET A 117 1.84 -1.76 -21.77
CA MET A 117 0.84 -2.53 -22.53
C MET A 117 -0.06 -1.62 -23.38
N HIS A 118 -0.54 -0.51 -22.82
CA HIS A 118 -1.38 0.44 -23.56
C HIS A 118 -0.62 1.11 -24.71
N VAL A 119 0.67 1.43 -24.51
CA VAL A 119 1.55 1.94 -25.59
C VAL A 119 1.70 0.90 -26.70
N LEU A 120 2.04 -0.35 -26.36
CA LEU A 120 2.22 -1.41 -27.35
C LEU A 120 0.92 -1.70 -28.11
N SER A 121 -0.22 -1.82 -27.42
CA SER A 121 -1.52 -2.00 -28.08
C SER A 121 -1.86 -0.83 -29.00
N SER A 122 -1.55 0.40 -28.60
CA SER A 122 -1.76 1.59 -29.45
C SER A 122 -0.86 1.56 -30.70
N LEU A 123 0.40 1.13 -30.55
CA LEU A 123 1.34 0.99 -31.66
C LEU A 123 0.94 -0.13 -32.63
N CYS A 124 0.51 -1.30 -32.13
CA CYS A 124 0.00 -2.38 -32.97
C CYS A 124 -1.24 -1.92 -33.75
N LEU A 125 -2.19 -1.27 -33.07
CA LEU A 125 -3.39 -0.73 -33.74
C LEU A 125 -3.03 0.31 -34.80
N ALA A 126 -2.07 1.21 -34.52
CA ALA A 126 -1.60 2.18 -35.49
C ALA A 126 -0.90 1.53 -36.68
N HIS A 127 -0.10 0.48 -36.43
CA HIS A 127 0.54 -0.31 -37.48
C HIS A 127 -0.50 -1.02 -38.36
N ASP A 128 -1.52 -1.63 -37.77
CA ASP A 128 -2.58 -2.31 -38.55
C ASP A 128 -3.37 -1.33 -39.42
N ILE A 129 -3.66 -0.13 -38.89
CA ILE A 129 -4.34 0.93 -39.64
C ILE A 129 -3.46 1.47 -40.79
N THR A 130 -2.16 1.67 -40.55
CA THR A 130 -1.23 2.26 -41.54
C THR A 130 -0.67 1.25 -42.54
N GLY A 131 -0.54 -0.01 -42.14
CA GLY A 131 0.03 -1.11 -42.91
C GLY A 131 -1.00 -1.88 -43.75
N SER A 132 -2.30 -1.66 -43.55
CA SER A 132 -3.32 -2.21 -44.45
C SER A 132 -3.11 -1.64 -45.87
N PRO A 133 -2.86 -2.48 -46.90
CA PRO A 133 -2.71 -2.00 -48.26
C PRO A 133 -4.00 -1.28 -48.68
N ARG A 134 -3.90 0.01 -49.02
CA ARG A 134 -5.00 0.79 -49.62
C ARG A 134 -5.51 0.19 -50.94
N GLU A 135 -4.83 -0.82 -51.48
CA GLU A 135 -5.07 -1.42 -52.79
C GLU A 135 -6.41 -2.15 -52.92
N THR A 136 -7.06 -2.59 -51.83
CA THR A 136 -8.41 -3.18 -51.92
C THR A 136 -9.55 -2.16 -51.94
N ALA A 137 -9.31 -0.89 -51.54
CA ALA A 137 -10.33 0.16 -51.58
C ALA A 137 -10.41 0.89 -52.93
N ALA A 138 -9.36 0.83 -53.75
CA ALA A 138 -9.35 1.45 -55.08
C ALA A 138 -9.93 0.55 -56.19
N SER A 139 -9.99 -0.78 -55.98
CA SER A 139 -10.51 -1.74 -56.99
C SER A 139 -11.97 -2.13 -56.80
N ALA A 140 -12.62 -1.71 -55.72
CA ALA A 140 -14.06 -1.83 -55.54
C ALA A 140 -14.58 -0.48 -55.07
N ALA A 141 -15.04 0.36 -56.00
CA ALA A 141 -15.97 1.40 -55.62
C ALA A 141 -17.07 0.71 -54.79
N PRO A 142 -17.39 1.17 -53.57
CA PRO A 142 -18.53 0.61 -52.87
C PRO A 142 -19.73 0.86 -53.76
N THR A 143 -20.26 -0.18 -54.39
CA THR A 143 -21.65 -0.19 -54.77
C THR A 143 -22.38 -0.06 -53.45
N VAL A 144 -22.71 1.18 -53.08
CA VAL A 144 -23.69 1.46 -52.06
C VAL A 144 -24.95 0.79 -52.58
N SER A 145 -25.21 -0.46 -52.16
CA SER A 145 -26.53 -1.02 -52.30
C SER A 145 -27.44 -0.09 -51.51
N SER A 146 -28.46 0.43 -52.18
CA SER A 146 -29.53 1.24 -51.54
C SER A 146 -30.25 0.49 -50.41
N ASP A 147 -29.90 -0.78 -50.20
CA ASP A 147 -30.60 -1.76 -49.36
C ASP A 147 -29.83 -2.06 -48.07
N ALA A 148 -28.89 -1.19 -47.67
CA ALA A 148 -28.28 -1.29 -46.34
C ALA A 148 -29.39 -1.22 -45.28
N THR A 149 -29.66 -2.35 -44.62
CA THR A 149 -30.73 -2.43 -43.63
C THR A 149 -30.41 -1.53 -42.43
N ALA A 150 -31.44 -1.00 -41.75
CA ALA A 150 -31.26 -0.20 -40.54
C ALA A 150 -30.39 -0.91 -39.48
N GLY A 151 -30.43 -2.25 -39.44
CA GLY A 151 -29.56 -3.07 -38.58
C GLY A 151 -28.08 -3.02 -38.95
N GLN A 152 -27.74 -2.99 -40.25
CA GLN A 152 -26.35 -2.86 -40.71
C GLN A 152 -25.78 -1.47 -40.41
N LEU A 153 -26.57 -0.42 -40.59
CA LEU A 153 -26.18 0.95 -40.21
C LEU A 153 -25.99 1.07 -38.70
N LEU A 154 -26.93 0.51 -37.90
CA LEU A 154 -26.83 0.50 -36.43
C LEU A 154 -25.57 -0.25 -35.95
N LEU A 155 -25.27 -1.43 -36.52
CA LEU A 155 -24.05 -2.18 -36.19
C LEU A 155 -22.77 -1.41 -36.57
N GLY A 156 -22.78 -0.70 -37.70
CA GLY A 156 -21.68 0.19 -38.10
C GLY A 156 -21.46 1.33 -37.09
N PHE A 157 -22.52 2.02 -36.66
CA PHE A 157 -22.43 3.05 -35.63
C PHE A 157 -21.95 2.50 -34.29
N ILE A 158 -22.44 1.32 -33.87
CA ILE A 158 -21.97 0.64 -32.67
C ILE A 158 -20.48 0.34 -32.76
N GLY A 159 -20.00 -0.15 -33.91
CA GLY A 159 -18.58 -0.43 -34.13
C GLY A 159 -17.69 0.82 -34.05
N ILE A 160 -18.10 1.93 -34.68
CA ILE A 160 -17.36 3.21 -34.63
C ILE A 160 -17.35 3.78 -33.20
N ALA A 161 -18.51 3.76 -32.52
CA ALA A 161 -18.63 4.22 -31.13
C ALA A 161 -17.75 3.37 -30.19
N TRP A 162 -17.73 2.05 -30.39
CA TRP A 162 -16.84 1.15 -29.66
C TRP A 162 -15.37 1.43 -29.95
N GLY A 163 -14.99 1.55 -31.23
CA GLY A 163 -13.60 1.80 -31.63
C GLY A 163 -13.05 3.13 -31.09
N THR A 164 -13.83 4.20 -31.16
CA THR A 164 -13.47 5.52 -30.60
C THR A 164 -13.35 5.48 -29.07
N THR A 165 -14.22 4.73 -28.40
CA THR A 165 -14.14 4.50 -26.96
C THR A 165 -12.85 3.76 -26.61
N VAL A 166 -12.57 2.62 -27.25
CA VAL A 166 -11.34 1.82 -27.02
C VAL A 166 -10.08 2.65 -27.26
N LEU A 167 -10.02 3.42 -28.35
CA LEU A 167 -8.89 4.30 -28.66
C LEU A 167 -8.70 5.39 -27.59
N THR A 168 -9.79 6.00 -27.14
CA THR A 168 -9.75 7.01 -26.07
C THR A 168 -9.25 6.41 -24.77
N PHE A 169 -9.71 5.21 -24.40
CA PHE A 169 -9.24 4.49 -23.22
C PHE A 169 -7.77 4.04 -23.34
N LEU A 170 -7.32 3.67 -24.54
CA LEU A 170 -5.91 3.34 -24.80
C LEU A 170 -5.01 4.54 -24.53
N VAL A 171 -5.29 5.68 -25.17
CA VAL A 171 -4.45 6.88 -25.05
C VAL A 171 -4.55 7.51 -23.65
N SER A 172 -5.76 7.66 -23.11
CA SER A 172 -5.95 8.19 -21.75
C SER A 172 -5.40 7.25 -20.69
N GLY A 173 -5.44 5.93 -20.91
CA GLY A 173 -4.88 4.90 -20.05
C GLY A 173 -3.36 5.00 -19.91
N VAL A 174 -2.62 5.30 -21.00
CA VAL A 174 -1.17 5.53 -20.93
C VAL A 174 -0.83 6.69 -20.00
N ILE A 175 -1.43 7.86 -20.25
CA ILE A 175 -1.15 9.08 -19.50
C ILE A 175 -1.55 8.88 -18.04
N TRP A 176 -2.75 8.35 -17.80
CA TRP A 176 -3.24 8.09 -16.46
C TRP A 176 -2.34 7.11 -15.71
N ALA A 177 -1.98 5.97 -16.30
CA ALA A 177 -1.17 4.95 -15.63
C ALA A 177 0.25 5.45 -15.33
N ALA A 178 0.87 6.21 -16.24
CA ALA A 178 2.18 6.80 -16.03
C ALA A 178 2.17 7.86 -14.90
N VAL A 179 1.20 8.76 -14.93
CA VAL A 179 1.01 9.77 -13.87
C VAL A 179 0.73 9.09 -12.53
N ASN A 180 -0.14 8.09 -12.51
CA ASN A 180 -0.49 7.37 -11.29
C ASN A 180 0.71 6.56 -10.74
N ALA A 181 1.51 5.92 -11.60
CA ALA A 181 2.75 5.25 -11.20
C ALA A 181 3.74 6.24 -10.57
N LEU A 182 3.96 7.40 -11.19
CA LEU A 182 4.82 8.45 -10.65
C LEU A 182 4.28 8.98 -9.32
N GLY A 183 2.97 9.15 -9.22
CA GLY A 183 2.29 9.58 -8.00
C GLY A 183 2.45 8.57 -6.86
N LEU A 184 2.30 7.27 -7.15
CA LEU A 184 2.54 6.19 -6.19
C LEU A 184 4.01 6.19 -5.75
N TRP A 185 4.96 6.23 -6.69
CA TRP A 185 6.40 6.31 -6.42
C TRP A 185 6.76 7.49 -5.51
N ARG A 186 6.20 8.67 -5.79
CA ARG A 186 6.37 9.89 -4.97
C ARG A 186 5.46 9.94 -3.73
N ARG A 187 4.76 8.84 -3.40
CA ARG A 187 3.87 8.72 -2.24
C ARG A 187 2.87 9.86 -2.15
N GLN A 188 2.25 10.22 -3.27
CA GLN A 188 1.26 11.30 -3.36
C GLN A 188 -0.13 10.80 -2.93
N ALA A 189 -0.80 11.54 -2.05
CA ALA A 189 -2.10 11.13 -1.50
C ALA A 189 -3.19 10.97 -2.58
N TRP A 190 -3.14 11.77 -3.64
CA TRP A 190 -4.07 11.67 -4.77
C TRP A 190 -3.88 10.36 -5.56
N ALA A 191 -2.67 9.82 -5.66
CA ALA A 191 -2.38 8.60 -6.42
C ALA A 191 -2.96 7.35 -5.76
N ARG A 192 -2.95 7.30 -4.42
CA ARG A 192 -3.64 6.24 -3.67
C ARG A 192 -5.14 6.24 -3.96
N LYS A 193 -5.78 7.42 -3.93
CA LYS A 193 -7.21 7.57 -4.24
C LYS A 193 -7.50 7.22 -5.70
N SER A 194 -6.66 7.68 -6.63
CA SER A 194 -6.80 7.41 -8.07
C SER A 194 -6.74 5.91 -8.38
N THR A 195 -5.75 5.19 -7.81
CA THR A 195 -5.64 3.74 -7.96
C THR A 195 -6.88 3.01 -7.43
N MET A 196 -7.45 3.44 -6.30
CA MET A 196 -8.68 2.83 -5.77
C MET A 196 -9.89 3.06 -6.68
N ILE A 197 -10.08 4.28 -7.19
CA ILE A 197 -11.18 4.60 -8.12
C ILE A 197 -11.06 3.73 -9.38
N TYR A 198 -9.86 3.65 -9.94
CA TYR A 198 -9.61 2.86 -11.13
C TYR A 198 -9.78 1.35 -10.89
N ALA A 199 -9.36 0.85 -9.73
CA ALA A 199 -9.57 -0.55 -9.37
C ALA A 199 -11.07 -0.91 -9.36
N VAL A 200 -11.94 -0.02 -8.87
CA VAL A 200 -13.41 -0.23 -8.93
C VAL A 200 -13.89 -0.33 -10.38
N MET A 201 -13.44 0.57 -11.25
CA MET A 201 -13.80 0.54 -12.68
C MET A 201 -13.27 -0.72 -13.38
N GLY A 202 -12.06 -1.15 -13.01
CA GLY A 202 -11.39 -2.33 -13.57
C GLY A 202 -12.06 -3.68 -13.26
N ILE A 203 -12.98 -3.73 -12.28
CA ILE A 203 -13.79 -4.94 -12.04
C ILE A 203 -14.67 -5.27 -13.26
N ALA A 204 -15.08 -4.26 -14.03
CA ALA A 204 -15.93 -4.44 -15.21
C ALA A 204 -15.21 -5.10 -16.40
N SER A 205 -13.86 -5.18 -16.42
CA SER A 205 -13.10 -5.65 -17.58
C SER A 205 -12.79 -7.15 -17.60
N LEU A 206 -13.26 -7.94 -16.61
CA LEU A 206 -12.98 -9.38 -16.38
C LEU A 206 -11.49 -9.74 -16.19
N ILE A 207 -10.61 -9.30 -17.10
CA ILE A 207 -9.15 -9.45 -17.06
C ILE A 207 -8.53 -8.67 -15.89
N GLY A 208 -9.13 -7.54 -15.51
CA GLY A 208 -8.64 -6.67 -14.44
C GLY A 208 -9.01 -7.12 -13.02
N ILE A 209 -9.89 -8.11 -12.85
CA ILE A 209 -10.50 -8.47 -11.56
C ILE A 209 -9.44 -8.84 -10.50
N PRO A 210 -8.44 -9.70 -10.75
CA PRO A 210 -7.47 -10.08 -9.73
C PRO A 210 -6.68 -8.88 -9.20
N TYR A 211 -6.22 -8.00 -10.10
CA TYR A 211 -5.50 -6.78 -9.70
C TYR A 211 -6.42 -5.79 -8.98
N ALA A 212 -7.66 -5.63 -9.44
CA ALA A 212 -8.64 -4.76 -8.81
C ALA A 212 -8.95 -5.18 -7.36
N ILE A 213 -9.18 -6.48 -7.13
CA ILE A 213 -9.39 -7.04 -5.79
C ILE A 213 -8.16 -6.80 -4.93
N TYR A 214 -6.97 -7.13 -5.44
CA TYR A 214 -5.72 -6.88 -4.73
C TYR A 214 -5.56 -5.40 -4.35
N ALA A 215 -5.74 -4.48 -5.29
CA ALA A 215 -5.59 -3.04 -5.06
C ALA A 215 -6.60 -2.47 -4.05
N LEU A 216 -7.84 -2.93 -4.08
CA LEU A 216 -8.86 -2.49 -3.12
C LEU A 216 -8.60 -2.99 -1.70
N TRP A 217 -7.97 -4.15 -1.57
CA TRP A 217 -7.55 -4.69 -0.28
C TRP A 217 -6.25 -4.04 0.21
N SER A 218 -5.17 -4.12 -0.57
CA SER A 218 -3.81 -3.70 -0.17
C SER A 218 -3.72 -2.21 0.12
N LEU A 219 -4.36 -1.34 -0.66
CA LEU A 219 -4.30 0.13 -0.47
C LEU A 219 -5.06 0.62 0.77
N ARG A 220 -5.84 -0.27 1.42
CA ARG A 220 -6.51 0.00 2.69
C ARG A 220 -5.69 -0.47 3.90
N LEU A 221 -4.62 -1.24 3.69
CA LEU A 221 -3.76 -1.72 4.76
C LEU A 221 -3.19 -0.53 5.56
N PRO A 222 -3.12 -0.63 6.90
CA PRO A 222 -2.60 0.44 7.76
C PRO A 222 -1.18 0.86 7.37
N GLY A 223 -0.30 -0.09 7.03
CA GLY A 223 1.07 0.20 6.60
C GLY A 223 1.12 1.05 5.34
N VAL A 224 0.26 0.76 4.36
CA VAL A 224 0.17 1.58 3.13
C VAL A 224 -0.31 2.99 3.48
N LYS A 225 -1.39 3.14 4.25
CA LYS A 225 -1.88 4.47 4.67
C LYS A 225 -0.82 5.26 5.41
N GLY A 226 -0.13 4.63 6.36
CA GLY A 226 0.94 5.23 7.15
C GLY A 226 2.10 5.72 6.29
N ALA A 227 2.51 4.97 5.26
CA ALA A 227 3.55 5.39 4.33
C ALA A 227 3.20 6.69 3.59
N PHE A 228 1.96 6.83 3.12
CA PHE A 228 1.50 8.07 2.47
C PHE A 228 1.40 9.24 3.45
N GLU A 229 0.93 9.01 4.67
CA GLU A 229 0.81 10.05 5.71
C GLU A 229 2.18 10.55 6.18
N LEU A 230 3.14 9.64 6.37
CA LEU A 230 4.51 9.97 6.73
C LEU A 230 5.18 10.82 5.63
N ALA A 231 5.02 10.42 4.37
CA ALA A 231 5.54 11.19 3.24
C ALA A 231 4.87 12.56 3.10
N ALA A 232 3.60 12.71 3.51
CA ALA A 232 2.93 14.01 3.56
C ALA A 232 3.48 14.91 4.68
N ARG A 233 3.80 14.34 5.85
CA ARG A 233 4.40 15.08 6.97
C ARG A 233 5.80 15.58 6.65
N ARG A 234 6.66 14.75 6.05
CA ARG A 234 8.04 15.16 5.65
C ARG A 234 8.09 16.30 4.63
N ARG A 235 6.99 16.58 3.92
CA ARG A 235 6.90 17.66 2.92
C ARG A 235 6.38 18.98 3.50
N ARG A 236 5.86 18.97 4.73
CA ARG A 236 5.45 20.19 5.45
C ARG A 236 6.63 20.69 6.26
#